data_AF-A0A7C4LSM9-F1
#
_entry.id   AF-A0A7C4LSM9-F1
#
_cell.length_a   1.000
_cell.length_b   1.000
_cell.length_c   1.000
_cell.angle_alpha   90.00
_cell.angle_beta   90.00
_cell.angle_gamma   90.00
#
_symmetry.space_group_name_H-M   'P 1'
#
loop_
_entity.id
_entity.type
_entity.pdbx_description
1 polymer ?
#
loop_
_entity_poly.entity_id
_entity_poly.type
_entity_poly.pdbx_seq_one_letter_code
_entity_poly.pdbx_strand_id
1 'polypeptide(L)'
;MSAPLDFLRLFAGKLRGAGIRYAITSGMACVHYGLQQTTKDSDWIINPDDLNRLHAFFCSLDQAMPPWRISYRPVFGAPLDIRFMAHGWTSHLLIREPDGTEHKVDLFGKAPRVAVMETEPGDSDYASRHVVALMKRTDRDRDWPIVFGCGVQMIQRRDMRGVLHLQEADWLRRAWAGVPTEQRHELQRLRPLLRHMELPTGRLRRLLVVERALWEAANRTRYRPFEQAWKDFSRKWRSETGTVWPPVVAFAEQHQFLVEACLRLRLPFDPLAETPRLRRLAIAQADAAEAVAATAQELEQVTPPLDVLYP
;
A
#
# COMPACT_ATOMS: atom_id res chain seq x y z
N MET A 1 13.65 22.01 13.54
CA MET A 1 12.67 21.28 12.73
C MET A 1 13.38 20.76 11.50
N SER A 2 13.78 19.49 11.54
CA SER A 2 14.26 18.81 10.33
C SER A 2 13.17 18.85 9.25
N ALA A 3 13.53 19.05 7.99
CA ALA A 3 12.55 18.86 6.92
C ALA A 3 12.17 17.36 6.88
N PRO A 4 10.94 16.99 6.50
CA PRO A 4 10.55 15.58 6.37
C PRO A 4 11.54 14.74 5.55
N LEU A 5 12.17 15.34 4.52
CA LEU A 5 13.20 14.71 3.71
C LEU A 5 14.49 14.41 4.48
N ASP A 6 14.86 15.23 5.46
CA ASP A 6 16.06 15.02 6.29
C ASP A 6 15.84 13.83 7.24
N PHE A 7 14.66 13.78 7.87
CA PHE A 7 14.26 12.63 8.68
C PHE A 7 14.31 11.34 7.87
N LEU A 8 13.77 11.33 6.64
CA LEU A 8 13.81 10.14 5.80
C LEU A 8 15.23 9.68 5.51
N ARG A 9 16.12 10.59 5.10
CA ARG A 9 17.52 10.25 4.79
C ARG A 9 18.22 9.70 6.02
N LEU A 10 18.02 10.33 7.17
CA LEU A 10 18.59 9.91 8.44
C LEU A 10 18.06 8.54 8.85
N PHE A 11 16.74 8.36 8.84
CA PHE A 11 16.08 7.13 9.26
C PHE A 11 16.39 5.97 8.31
N ALA A 12 16.35 6.18 6.99
CA ALA A 12 16.81 5.25 5.96
C ALA A 12 18.27 4.82 6.21
N GLY A 13 19.16 5.78 6.46
CA GLY A 13 20.56 5.51 6.79
C GLY A 13 20.71 4.63 8.04
N LYS A 14 19.92 4.88 9.09
CA LYS A 14 19.92 4.05 10.30
C LYS A 14 19.38 2.64 10.05
N LEU A 15 18.30 2.49 9.27
CA LEU A 15 17.77 1.18 8.88
C LEU A 15 18.79 0.37 8.07
N ARG A 16 19.48 1.00 7.11
CA ARG A 16 20.59 0.36 6.38
C ARG A 16 21.72 -0.06 7.30
N GLY A 17 22.13 0.82 8.21
CA GLY A 17 23.17 0.51 9.21
C GLY A 17 22.80 -0.67 10.11
N ALA A 18 21.52 -0.85 10.39
CA ALA A 18 20.98 -2.01 11.10
C ALA A 18 20.74 -3.24 10.20
N GLY A 19 21.03 -3.17 8.90
CA GLY A 19 20.80 -4.26 7.95
C GLY A 19 19.32 -4.60 7.76
N ILE A 20 18.40 -3.64 7.94
CA ILE A 20 16.97 -3.83 7.74
C ILE A 20 16.63 -3.48 6.29
N ARG A 21 16.03 -4.40 5.54
CA ARG A 21 15.58 -4.16 4.17
C ARG A 21 14.26 -3.41 4.19
N TYR A 22 14.20 -2.32 3.43
CA TYR A 22 12.99 -1.50 3.31
C TYR A 22 12.83 -0.95 1.89
N ALA A 23 11.66 -0.40 1.63
CA ALA A 23 11.40 0.49 0.51
C ALA A 23 10.42 1.60 0.94
N ILE A 24 10.80 2.86 0.72
CA ILE A 24 9.96 4.04 0.92
C ILE A 24 8.88 4.05 -0.17
N THR A 25 7.62 4.23 0.19
CA THR A 25 6.48 4.13 -0.74
C THR A 25 5.49 5.29 -0.61
N SER A 26 4.38 5.21 -1.34
CA SER A 26 3.21 6.10 -1.26
C SER A 26 3.62 7.58 -1.33
N GLY A 27 3.20 8.44 -0.39
CA GLY A 27 3.34 9.89 -0.50
C GLY A 27 4.79 10.34 -0.65
N MET A 28 5.72 9.74 0.09
CA MET A 28 7.13 10.11 0.03
C MET A 28 7.80 9.65 -1.27
N ALA A 29 7.45 8.47 -1.78
CA ALA A 29 7.89 8.05 -3.11
C ALA A 29 7.33 8.97 -4.21
N CYS A 30 6.08 9.43 -4.07
CA CYS A 30 5.48 10.39 -5.01
C CYS A 30 6.23 11.73 -5.01
N VAL A 31 6.70 12.20 -3.85
CA VAL A 31 7.55 13.39 -3.76
C VAL A 31 8.89 13.16 -4.45
N HIS A 32 9.55 12.03 -4.18
CA HIS A 32 10.81 11.66 -4.83
C HIS A 32 10.67 11.56 -6.37
N TYR A 33 9.53 11.08 -6.87
CA TYR A 33 9.23 11.01 -8.30
C TYR A 33 8.71 12.32 -8.91
N GLY A 34 8.56 13.40 -8.14
CA GLY A 34 8.03 14.68 -8.62
C GLY A 34 6.54 14.64 -9.00
N LEU A 35 5.79 13.65 -8.50
CA LEU A 35 4.34 13.52 -8.70
C LEU A 35 3.53 14.24 -7.61
N GLN A 36 4.17 14.60 -6.51
CA GLN A 36 3.57 15.31 -5.38
C GLN A 36 4.60 16.30 -4.79
N GLN A 37 4.15 17.43 -4.25
CA GLN A 37 5.07 18.43 -3.68
C GLN A 37 5.49 18.12 -2.25
N THR A 38 4.53 17.67 -1.41
CA THR A 38 4.76 17.43 0.01
C THR A 38 3.91 16.27 0.51
N THR A 39 4.27 15.66 1.63
CA THR A 39 3.44 14.71 2.37
C THR A 39 3.67 14.90 3.88
N LYS A 40 2.70 14.47 4.68
CA LYS A 40 2.71 14.62 6.15
C LYS A 40 3.22 13.37 6.87
N ASP A 41 3.07 12.23 6.22
CA ASP A 41 3.37 10.91 6.76
C ASP A 41 4.38 10.21 5.83
N SER A 42 5.13 9.26 6.38
CA SER A 42 6.05 8.40 5.63
C SER A 42 5.59 6.95 5.67
N ASP A 43 5.54 6.32 4.51
CA ASP A 43 5.11 4.93 4.33
C ASP A 43 6.33 4.08 3.96
N TRP A 44 6.51 2.95 4.65
CA TRP A 44 7.65 2.05 4.43
C TRP A 44 7.19 0.61 4.31
N ILE A 45 7.67 -0.07 3.28
CA ILE A 45 7.54 -1.52 3.15
C ILE A 45 8.77 -2.12 3.81
N ILE A 46 8.58 -3.00 4.79
CA ILE A 46 9.64 -3.70 5.50
C ILE A 46 9.58 -5.17 5.11
N ASN A 47 10.74 -5.78 4.85
CA ASN A 47 10.77 -7.22 4.60
C ASN A 47 10.28 -7.97 5.86
N PRO A 48 9.29 -8.88 5.76
CA PRO A 48 8.75 -9.58 6.92
C PRO A 48 9.80 -10.29 7.80
N ASP A 49 10.87 -10.82 7.20
CA ASP A 49 11.95 -11.50 7.93
C ASP A 49 12.74 -10.54 8.83
N ASP A 50 12.71 -9.24 8.53
CA ASP A 50 13.46 -8.22 9.26
C ASP A 50 12.62 -7.58 10.39
N LEU A 51 11.35 -7.97 10.59
CA LEU A 51 10.46 -7.35 11.60
C LEU A 51 10.99 -7.47 13.03
N ASN A 52 11.54 -8.63 13.41
CA ASN A 52 12.15 -8.81 14.74
C ASN A 52 13.38 -7.90 14.91
N ARG A 53 14.19 -7.77 13.85
CA ARG A 53 15.35 -6.88 13.84
C ARG A 53 14.92 -5.42 13.93
N LEU A 54 13.85 -5.04 13.23
CA LEU A 54 13.25 -3.71 13.29
C LEU A 54 12.73 -3.38 14.69
N HIS A 55 12.03 -4.31 15.34
CA HIS A 55 11.57 -4.15 16.73
C HIS A 55 12.76 -3.92 17.68
N ALA A 56 13.79 -4.78 17.62
CA ALA A 56 15.00 -4.62 18.43
C ALA A 56 15.72 -3.29 18.15
N PHE A 57 15.79 -2.88 16.89
CA PHE A 57 16.35 -1.59 16.48
C PHE A 57 15.57 -0.42 17.10
N PHE A 58 14.23 -0.44 17.07
CA PHE A 58 13.42 0.58 17.72
C PHE A 58 13.63 0.63 19.23
N CYS A 59 13.71 -0.52 19.91
CA CYS A 59 14.07 -0.57 21.33
C CYS A 59 15.44 0.08 21.59
N SER A 60 16.43 -0.17 20.73
CA SER A 60 17.77 0.42 20.86
C SER A 60 17.76 1.95 20.67
N LEU A 61 16.93 2.45 19.76
CA LEU A 61 16.78 3.89 19.51
C LEU A 61 16.11 4.62 20.69
N ASP A 62 15.12 3.99 21.33
CA ASP A 62 14.42 4.54 22.50
C ASP A 62 15.29 4.55 23.77
N GLN A 63 16.35 3.72 23.79
CA GLN A 63 17.35 3.65 24.87
C GLN A 63 18.62 4.48 24.59
N ALA A 64 18.81 4.98 23.37
CA ALA A 64 19.99 5.74 22.99
C ALA A 64 20.09 7.08 23.75
N MET A 65 21.28 7.70 23.74
CA MET A 65 21.50 9.03 24.33
C MET A 65 22.05 9.99 23.27
N PRO A 66 21.29 11.02 22.84
CA PRO A 66 19.91 11.31 23.23
C PRO A 66 18.89 10.34 22.57
N PRO A 67 17.77 10.03 23.24
CA PRO A 67 16.84 8.98 22.78
C PRO A 67 15.92 9.48 21.67
N TRP A 68 15.57 8.56 20.77
CA TRP A 68 14.44 8.74 19.86
C TRP A 68 13.21 8.14 20.53
N ARG A 69 12.17 8.94 20.80
CA ARG A 69 10.95 8.38 21.40
C ARG A 69 10.09 7.75 20.32
N ILE A 70 9.68 6.51 20.55
CA ILE A 70 8.88 5.74 19.60
C ILE A 70 7.61 5.29 20.31
N SER A 71 6.45 5.56 19.71
CA SER A 71 5.18 5.10 20.24
C SER A 71 4.23 4.64 19.15
N TYR A 72 3.34 3.73 19.50
CA TYR A 72 2.23 3.37 18.62
C TYR A 72 1.23 4.51 18.51
N ARG A 73 0.66 4.72 17.32
CA ARG A 73 -0.42 5.68 17.12
C ARG A 73 -1.77 5.05 17.52
N PRO A 74 -2.72 5.82 18.08
CA PRO A 74 -4.06 5.33 18.42
C PRO A 74 -4.99 5.27 17.19
N VAL A 75 -4.52 4.64 16.11
CA VAL A 75 -5.22 4.52 14.83
C VAL A 75 -5.33 3.04 14.43
N PHE A 76 -6.12 2.77 13.38
CA PHE A 76 -6.24 1.45 12.75
C PHE A 76 -4.87 0.81 12.49
N GLY A 77 -4.58 -0.39 13.02
CA GLY A 77 -3.29 -1.07 12.81
C GLY A 77 -3.10 -2.37 13.59
N ALA A 78 -1.88 -2.89 13.58
CA ALA A 78 -1.46 -4.08 14.31
C ALA A 78 -0.03 -3.89 14.89
N PRO A 79 0.40 -4.73 15.85
CA PRO A 79 1.79 -4.74 16.30
C PRO A 79 2.76 -5.09 15.16
N LEU A 80 4.05 -4.78 15.37
CA LEU A 80 5.15 -5.20 14.50
C LEU A 80 5.45 -6.70 14.67
N ASP A 81 4.46 -7.53 14.36
CA ASP A 81 4.50 -8.96 14.57
C ASP A 81 4.16 -9.67 13.26
N ILE A 82 4.97 -10.66 12.90
CA ILE A 82 4.87 -11.38 11.63
C ILE A 82 3.50 -12.01 11.40
N ARG A 83 2.82 -12.46 12.47
CA ARG A 83 1.50 -13.09 12.41
C ARG A 83 0.42 -12.13 11.89
N PHE A 84 0.64 -10.82 12.00
CA PHE A 84 -0.27 -9.80 11.48
C PHE A 84 0.28 -9.20 10.17
N MET A 85 1.53 -8.77 10.19
CA MET A 85 2.14 -7.98 9.12
C MET A 85 2.25 -8.78 7.80
N ALA A 86 2.45 -10.10 7.86
CA ALA A 86 2.49 -10.97 6.68
C ALA A 86 1.14 -11.06 5.95
N HIS A 87 0.04 -10.83 6.65
CA HIS A 87 -1.32 -10.90 6.10
C HIS A 87 -1.84 -9.54 5.62
N GLY A 88 -1.02 -8.48 5.71
CA GLY A 88 -1.35 -7.16 5.18
C GLY A 88 -1.92 -6.20 6.22
N TRP A 89 -1.82 -6.52 7.51
CA TRP A 89 -1.92 -5.49 8.54
C TRP A 89 -0.77 -4.49 8.43
N THR A 90 -1.03 -3.26 8.85
CA THR A 90 -0.06 -2.17 8.92
C THR A 90 0.19 -1.76 10.36
N SER A 91 1.39 -1.26 10.63
CA SER A 91 1.77 -0.75 11.95
C SER A 91 2.03 0.74 11.86
N HIS A 92 1.45 1.51 12.79
CA HIS A 92 1.47 2.97 12.73
C HIS A 92 2.19 3.53 13.95
N LEU A 93 3.29 4.23 13.71
CA LEU A 93 4.17 4.75 14.74
C LEU A 93 4.27 6.27 14.69
N LEU A 94 4.51 6.86 15.85
CA LEU A 94 5.00 8.22 16.02
C LEU A 94 6.45 8.10 16.48
N ILE A 95 7.37 8.67 15.69
CA ILE A 95 8.78 8.74 16.02
C ILE A 95 9.12 10.20 16.32
N ARG A 96 9.61 10.47 17.52
CA ARG A 96 10.10 11.78 17.93
C ARG A 96 11.62 11.77 18.02
N GLU A 97 12.26 12.63 17.25
CA GLU A 97 13.71 12.83 17.25
C GLU A 97 14.17 13.48 18.57
N PRO A 98 15.47 13.40 18.90
CA PRO A 98 16.07 14.07 20.06
C PRO A 98 15.79 15.57 20.17
N ASP A 99 15.62 16.25 19.03
CA ASP A 99 15.31 17.68 18.97
C ASP A 99 13.81 17.98 19.22
N GLY A 100 13.00 16.96 19.44
CA GLY A 100 11.56 17.05 19.68
C GLY A 100 10.71 16.98 18.41
N THR A 101 11.29 16.92 17.21
CA THR A 101 10.53 16.84 15.95
C THR A 101 9.80 15.50 15.83
N GLU A 102 8.52 15.53 15.46
CA GLU A 102 7.67 14.35 15.36
C GLU A 102 7.40 13.92 13.91
N HIS A 103 7.46 12.61 13.68
CA HIS A 103 7.25 11.99 12.38
C HIS A 103 6.25 10.84 12.48
N LYS A 104 5.28 10.82 11.57
CA LYS A 104 4.32 9.73 11.44
C LYS A 104 4.87 8.71 10.45
N VAL A 105 4.99 7.47 10.91
CA VAL A 105 5.60 6.37 10.16
C VAL A 105 4.62 5.22 10.08
N ASP A 106 4.25 4.86 8.86
CA ASP A 106 3.34 3.75 8.58
C ASP A 106 4.15 2.62 7.93
N LEU A 107 4.09 1.43 8.54
CA LEU A 107 4.91 0.27 8.20
C LEU A 107 4.05 -0.85 7.62
N PHE A 108 4.48 -1.40 6.50
CA PHE A 108 3.82 -2.47 5.76
C PHE A 108 4.73 -3.71 5.73
N GLY A 109 4.23 -4.87 6.16
CA GLY A 109 4.92 -6.15 5.92
C GLY A 109 4.56 -6.76 4.57
N LYS A 110 3.29 -6.64 4.17
CA LYS A 110 2.78 -7.01 2.85
C LYS A 110 2.08 -5.81 2.21
N ALA A 111 2.68 -5.25 1.16
CA ALA A 111 2.11 -4.12 0.44
C ALA A 111 0.78 -4.51 -0.26
N PRO A 112 -0.26 -3.66 -0.19
CA PRO A 112 -1.56 -3.95 -0.78
C PRO A 112 -1.47 -3.96 -2.32
N ARG A 113 -2.06 -4.99 -2.94
CA ARG A 113 -2.11 -5.19 -4.42
C ARG A 113 -0.75 -5.42 -5.09
N VAL A 114 0.28 -5.72 -4.30
CA VAL A 114 1.64 -5.95 -4.78
C VAL A 114 1.98 -7.41 -4.52
N ALA A 115 2.15 -8.19 -5.59
CA ALA A 115 2.55 -9.60 -5.50
C ALA A 115 4.04 -9.73 -5.18
N VAL A 116 4.87 -8.94 -5.87
CA VAL A 116 6.32 -8.94 -5.74
C VAL A 116 6.75 -7.51 -5.46
N MET A 117 7.55 -7.34 -4.42
CA MET A 117 8.15 -6.05 -4.09
C MET A 117 9.29 -5.78 -5.06
N GLU A 118 9.25 -4.64 -5.74
CA GLU A 118 10.34 -4.13 -6.60
C GLU A 118 10.76 -2.74 -6.13
N THR A 119 12.07 -2.49 -6.05
CA THR A 119 12.62 -1.15 -5.79
C THR A 119 12.89 -0.40 -7.10
N GLU A 120 13.07 0.90 -7.05
CA GLU A 120 13.43 1.70 -8.21
C GLU A 120 14.86 1.35 -8.70
N PRO A 121 15.06 1.16 -10.01
CA PRO A 121 16.40 0.97 -10.57
C PRO A 121 17.29 2.19 -10.29
N GLY A 122 18.45 1.95 -9.68
CA GLY A 122 19.41 2.99 -9.31
C GLY A 122 19.12 3.70 -7.98
N ASP A 123 17.98 3.41 -7.34
CA ASP A 123 17.68 3.90 -5.98
C ASP A 123 16.85 2.85 -5.21
N SER A 124 17.55 1.90 -4.58
CA SER A 124 16.91 0.80 -3.87
C SER A 124 16.16 1.22 -2.60
N ASP A 125 16.31 2.48 -2.15
CA ASP A 125 15.60 2.98 -0.98
C ASP A 125 14.11 3.20 -1.26
N TYR A 126 13.70 3.31 -2.53
CA TYR A 126 12.34 3.63 -2.93
C TYR A 126 11.67 2.45 -3.64
N ALA A 127 10.38 2.24 -3.34
CA ALA A 127 9.54 1.29 -4.06
C ALA A 127 9.35 1.76 -5.50
N SER A 128 9.46 0.86 -6.49
CA SER A 128 9.39 1.22 -7.90
C SER A 128 8.08 1.94 -8.25
N ARG A 129 8.09 2.73 -9.33
CA ARG A 129 6.85 3.36 -9.85
C ARG A 129 5.72 2.36 -10.09
N HIS A 130 6.04 1.13 -10.47
CA HIS A 130 5.06 0.06 -10.64
C HIS A 130 4.40 -0.30 -9.30
N VAL A 131 5.19 -0.51 -8.25
CA VAL A 131 4.70 -0.79 -6.89
C VAL A 131 3.87 0.37 -6.35
N VAL A 132 4.36 1.61 -6.49
CA VAL A 132 3.63 2.81 -6.04
C VAL A 132 2.28 2.94 -6.75
N ALA A 133 2.25 2.74 -8.07
CA ALA A 133 1.00 2.76 -8.84
C ALA A 133 0.01 1.68 -8.37
N LEU A 134 0.46 0.44 -8.13
CA LEU A 134 -0.38 -0.63 -7.59
C LEU A 134 -0.93 -0.28 -6.20
N MET A 135 -0.09 0.24 -5.31
CA MET A 135 -0.51 0.65 -3.97
C MET A 135 -1.54 1.80 -4.01
N LYS A 136 -1.45 2.68 -5.01
CA LYS A 136 -2.34 3.84 -5.20
C LYS A 136 -3.64 3.53 -5.95
N ARG A 137 -3.90 2.28 -6.35
CA ARG A 137 -5.23 1.84 -6.86
C ARG A 137 -6.24 1.70 -5.70
N THR A 138 -6.52 2.82 -5.06
CA THR A 138 -7.47 2.94 -3.93
C THR A 138 -8.81 3.49 -4.43
N ASP A 139 -9.76 3.65 -3.53
CA ASP A 139 -11.04 4.34 -3.74
C ASP A 139 -10.96 5.86 -3.59
N ARG A 140 -9.75 6.45 -3.47
CA ARG A 140 -9.56 7.91 -3.37
C ARG A 140 -9.28 8.50 -4.74
N ASP A 141 -10.13 9.42 -5.18
CA ASP A 141 -9.97 10.12 -6.48
C ASP A 141 -8.58 10.70 -6.70
N ARG A 142 -8.00 11.33 -5.67
CA ARG A 142 -6.67 11.96 -5.72
C ARG A 142 -5.51 10.99 -5.96
N ASP A 143 -5.70 9.69 -5.75
CA ASP A 143 -4.65 8.70 -5.97
C ASP A 143 -4.55 8.30 -7.46
N TRP A 144 -5.63 8.41 -8.24
CA TRP A 144 -5.65 8.00 -9.66
C TRP A 144 -4.76 8.84 -10.58
N PRO A 145 -4.65 10.18 -10.43
CA PRO A 145 -3.65 10.95 -11.15
C PRO A 145 -2.20 10.50 -10.85
N ILE A 146 -1.92 10.02 -9.64
CA ILE A 146 -0.60 9.48 -9.28
C ILE A 146 -0.36 8.14 -9.99
N VAL A 147 -1.37 7.25 -10.04
CA VAL A 147 -1.30 5.99 -10.81
C VAL A 147 -0.97 6.29 -12.28
N PHE A 148 -1.69 7.24 -12.89
CA PHE A 148 -1.44 7.67 -14.26
C PHE A 148 -0.03 8.25 -14.43
N GLY A 149 0.39 9.17 -13.55
CA GLY A 149 1.71 9.81 -13.60
C GLY A 149 2.86 8.81 -13.47
N CYS A 150 2.74 7.79 -12.61
CA CYS A 150 3.69 6.68 -12.54
C CYS A 150 3.78 5.96 -13.88
N GLY A 151 2.63 5.65 -14.51
CA GLY A 151 2.58 5.02 -15.84
C GLY A 151 3.28 5.84 -16.92
N VAL A 152 3.03 7.16 -16.96
CA VAL A 152 3.69 8.07 -17.92
C VAL A 152 5.20 8.08 -17.73
N GLN A 153 5.68 8.22 -16.49
CA GLN A 153 7.12 8.22 -16.21
C GLN A 153 7.79 6.88 -16.55
N MET A 154 7.10 5.75 -16.35
CA MET A 154 7.60 4.42 -16.75
C MET A 154 7.77 4.35 -18.28
N ILE A 155 6.78 4.78 -19.06
CA ILE A 155 6.87 4.80 -20.53
C ILE A 155 8.03 5.68 -21.00
N GLN A 156 8.21 6.87 -20.41
CA GLN A 156 9.34 7.76 -20.71
C GLN A 156 10.71 7.11 -20.43
N ARG A 157 10.77 6.24 -19.41
CA ARG A 157 11.96 5.44 -19.05
C ARG A 157 12.07 4.13 -19.83
N ARG A 158 11.24 3.93 -20.86
CA ARG A 158 11.16 2.71 -21.69
C ARG A 158 10.72 1.45 -20.93
N ASP A 159 10.11 1.58 -19.76
CA ASP A 159 9.42 0.48 -19.09
C ASP A 159 7.97 0.41 -19.60
N MET A 160 7.74 -0.53 -20.51
CA MET A 160 6.43 -0.72 -21.17
C MET A 160 5.34 -1.20 -20.21
N ARG A 161 5.67 -1.68 -19.00
CA ARG A 161 4.66 -1.96 -17.96
C ARG A 161 3.89 -0.71 -17.54
N GLY A 162 4.36 0.49 -17.90
CA GLY A 162 3.63 1.74 -17.73
C GLY A 162 2.22 1.70 -18.33
N VAL A 163 1.99 0.95 -19.42
CA VAL A 163 0.65 0.80 -20.02
C VAL A 163 -0.37 0.13 -19.10
N LEU A 164 0.08 -0.56 -18.04
CA LEU A 164 -0.82 -1.13 -17.04
C LEU A 164 -1.50 -0.05 -16.17
N HIS A 165 -0.93 1.15 -16.13
CA HIS A 165 -1.32 2.21 -15.19
C HIS A 165 -1.95 3.43 -15.87
N LEU A 166 -1.90 3.52 -17.20
CA LEU A 166 -2.49 4.65 -17.94
C LEU A 166 -4.02 4.61 -17.92
N GLN A 167 -4.66 5.71 -17.53
CA GLN A 167 -6.10 5.89 -17.36
C GLN A 167 -6.75 6.77 -18.43
N GLU A 168 -5.97 7.24 -19.41
CA GLU A 168 -6.45 8.09 -20.50
C GLU A 168 -6.32 7.37 -21.84
N ALA A 169 -7.41 7.31 -22.61
CA ALA A 169 -7.49 6.53 -23.85
C ALA A 169 -6.44 6.93 -24.89
N ASP A 170 -6.20 8.22 -25.09
CA ASP A 170 -5.29 8.72 -26.12
C ASP A 170 -3.82 8.44 -25.75
N TRP A 171 -3.46 8.65 -24.49
CA TRP A 171 -2.15 8.24 -23.96
C TRP A 171 -1.95 6.73 -24.04
N LEU A 172 -2.95 5.95 -23.63
CA LEU A 172 -2.88 4.50 -23.64
C LEU A 172 -2.68 3.97 -25.07
N ARG A 173 -3.39 4.48 -26.07
CA ARG A 173 -3.19 4.10 -27.48
C ARG A 173 -1.79 4.40 -27.97
N ARG A 174 -1.31 5.62 -27.74
CA ARG A 174 0.03 6.03 -28.18
C ARG A 174 1.11 5.16 -27.54
N ALA A 175 1.01 4.92 -26.24
CA ALA A 175 1.94 4.06 -25.53
C ALA A 175 1.85 2.60 -26.02
N TRP A 176 0.64 2.07 -26.19
CA TRP A 176 0.40 0.71 -26.66
C TRP A 176 0.96 0.45 -28.06
N ALA A 177 0.88 1.43 -28.97
CA ALA A 177 1.45 1.32 -30.30
C ALA A 177 2.97 1.08 -30.27
N GLY A 178 3.66 1.61 -29.26
CA GLY A 178 5.10 1.41 -29.04
C GLY A 178 5.47 0.14 -28.28
N VAL A 179 4.50 -0.64 -27.78
CA VAL A 179 4.78 -1.87 -27.02
C VAL A 179 5.25 -2.98 -27.98
N PRO A 180 6.44 -3.59 -27.74
CA PRO A 180 6.94 -4.71 -28.52
C PRO A 180 5.98 -5.90 -28.51
N THR A 181 5.82 -6.56 -29.67
CA THR A 181 4.84 -7.64 -29.86
C THR A 181 5.00 -8.77 -28.85
N GLU A 182 6.22 -9.13 -28.50
CA GLU A 182 6.56 -10.18 -27.54
C GLU A 182 6.10 -9.88 -26.10
N GLN A 183 5.92 -8.60 -25.74
CA GLN A 183 5.44 -8.19 -24.42
C GLN A 183 3.92 -8.07 -24.34
N ARG A 184 3.24 -7.94 -25.49
CA ARG A 184 1.80 -7.64 -25.55
C ARG A 184 0.95 -8.72 -24.90
N HIS A 185 1.29 -9.99 -25.10
CA HIS A 185 0.51 -11.10 -24.54
C HIS A 185 0.47 -11.05 -23.00
N GLU A 186 1.62 -10.83 -22.36
CA GLU A 186 1.70 -10.74 -20.90
C GLU A 186 0.99 -9.49 -20.38
N LEU A 187 1.17 -8.34 -21.03
CA LEU A 187 0.47 -7.11 -20.64
C LEU A 187 -1.05 -7.25 -20.78
N GLN A 188 -1.53 -7.91 -21.84
CA GLN A 188 -2.95 -8.22 -22.04
C GLN A 188 -3.49 -9.23 -21.01
N ARG A 189 -2.65 -10.16 -20.53
CA ARG A 189 -3.02 -11.06 -19.42
C ARG A 189 -3.21 -10.26 -18.13
N LEU A 190 -2.28 -9.35 -17.83
CA LEU A 190 -2.31 -8.52 -16.62
C LEU A 190 -3.41 -7.43 -16.66
N ARG A 191 -3.73 -6.92 -17.84
CA ARG A 191 -4.75 -5.89 -18.08
C ARG A 191 -5.59 -6.22 -19.32
N PRO A 192 -6.68 -7.00 -19.18
CA PRO A 192 -7.47 -7.50 -20.32
C PRO A 192 -8.02 -6.42 -21.26
N LEU A 193 -8.26 -5.21 -20.76
CA LEU A 193 -8.68 -4.05 -21.55
C LEU A 193 -7.76 -3.80 -22.76
N LEU A 194 -6.46 -4.12 -22.66
CA LEU A 194 -5.47 -3.94 -23.73
C LEU A 194 -5.72 -4.83 -24.97
N ARG A 195 -6.64 -5.80 -24.89
CA ARG A 195 -7.12 -6.56 -26.07
C ARG A 195 -8.08 -5.74 -26.94
N HIS A 196 -8.56 -4.62 -26.43
CA HIS A 196 -9.65 -3.83 -27.02
C HIS A 196 -9.19 -2.44 -27.48
N MET A 197 -7.89 -2.28 -27.78
CA MET A 197 -7.29 -1.00 -28.17
C MET A 197 -7.81 -0.46 -29.52
N GLU A 198 -8.34 -1.33 -30.38
CA GLU A 198 -8.94 -0.99 -31.68
C GLU A 198 -10.39 -0.47 -31.59
N LEU A 199 -11.04 -0.55 -30.42
CA LEU A 199 -12.41 -0.02 -30.25
C LEU A 199 -12.46 1.48 -30.57
N PRO A 200 -13.63 2.10 -30.79
CA PRO A 200 -13.74 3.56 -30.84
C PRO A 200 -13.33 4.23 -29.51
N THR A 201 -12.78 5.45 -29.55
CA THR A 201 -12.29 6.17 -28.35
C THR A 201 -13.33 6.26 -27.24
N GLY A 202 -14.60 6.50 -27.58
CA GLY A 202 -15.69 6.54 -26.60
C GLY A 202 -15.89 5.21 -25.87
N ARG A 203 -15.81 4.07 -26.58
CA ARG A 203 -15.90 2.73 -25.97
C ARG A 203 -14.67 2.42 -25.12
N LEU A 204 -13.47 2.80 -25.55
CA LEU A 204 -12.26 2.63 -24.75
C LEU A 204 -12.31 3.45 -23.45
N ARG A 205 -12.74 4.71 -23.52
CA ARG A 205 -12.97 5.56 -22.33
C ARG A 205 -13.98 4.93 -21.38
N ARG A 206 -15.06 4.34 -21.92
CA ARG A 206 -16.04 3.60 -21.14
C ARG A 206 -15.40 2.42 -20.39
N LEU A 207 -14.60 1.59 -21.08
CA LEU A 207 -13.92 0.47 -20.43
C LEU A 207 -12.94 0.93 -19.35
N LEU A 208 -12.22 2.04 -19.54
CA LEU A 208 -11.35 2.61 -18.50
C LEU A 208 -12.13 3.02 -17.24
N VAL A 209 -13.34 3.59 -17.38
CA VAL A 209 -14.22 3.90 -16.25
C VAL A 209 -14.66 2.63 -15.52
N VAL A 210 -15.05 1.59 -16.25
CA VAL A 210 -15.46 0.31 -15.66
C VAL A 210 -14.29 -0.38 -14.95
N GLU A 211 -13.11 -0.40 -15.56
CA GLU A 211 -11.89 -0.95 -14.95
C GLU A 211 -11.54 -0.22 -13.65
N ARG A 212 -11.58 1.11 -13.65
CA ARG A 212 -11.35 1.93 -12.46
C ARG A 212 -12.34 1.58 -11.35
N ALA A 213 -13.64 1.56 -11.66
CA ALA A 213 -14.68 1.20 -10.69
C ALA A 213 -14.46 -0.19 -10.09
N LEU A 214 -14.02 -1.16 -10.89
CA LEU A 214 -13.66 -2.50 -10.43
C LEU A 214 -12.47 -2.48 -9.44
N TRP A 215 -11.41 -1.72 -9.71
CA TRP A 215 -10.28 -1.59 -8.79
C TRP A 215 -10.67 -0.92 -7.47
N GLU A 216 -11.51 0.12 -7.52
CA GLU A 216 -12.03 0.80 -6.32
C GLU A 216 -12.90 -0.15 -5.49
N ALA A 217 -13.78 -0.93 -6.13
CA ALA A 217 -14.58 -1.95 -5.48
C ALA A 217 -13.71 -3.05 -4.87
N ALA A 218 -12.72 -3.56 -5.61
CA ALA A 218 -11.77 -4.54 -5.12
C ALA A 218 -10.99 -4.03 -3.89
N ASN A 219 -10.55 -2.77 -3.90
CA ASN A 219 -9.94 -2.13 -2.72
C ASN A 219 -10.88 -2.15 -1.52
N ARG A 220 -12.15 -1.77 -1.68
CA ARG A 220 -13.14 -1.80 -0.58
C ARG A 220 -13.34 -3.21 -0.03
N THR A 221 -13.44 -4.23 -0.89
CA THR A 221 -13.56 -5.64 -0.45
C THR A 221 -12.34 -6.14 0.31
N ARG A 222 -11.16 -5.55 0.06
CA ARG A 222 -9.93 -5.85 0.81
C ARG A 222 -9.87 -5.08 2.13
N TYR A 223 -10.18 -3.79 2.13
CA TYR A 223 -9.97 -2.91 3.28
C TYR A 223 -11.03 -3.08 4.38
N ARG A 224 -12.31 -3.25 4.01
CA ARG A 224 -13.42 -3.34 4.96
C ARG A 224 -13.25 -4.44 6.04
N PRO A 225 -12.83 -5.67 5.72
CA PRO A 225 -12.62 -6.70 6.74
C PRO A 225 -11.60 -6.30 7.81
N PHE A 226 -10.49 -5.66 7.41
CA PHE A 226 -9.51 -5.15 8.35
C PHE A 226 -10.10 -4.06 9.24
N GLU A 227 -10.75 -3.06 8.63
CA GLU A 227 -11.35 -1.96 9.35
C GLU A 227 -12.38 -2.46 10.39
N GLN A 228 -13.22 -3.42 10.01
CA GLN A 228 -14.19 -4.03 10.90
C GLN A 228 -13.53 -4.78 12.06
N ALA A 229 -12.55 -5.64 11.75
CA ALA A 229 -11.79 -6.39 12.75
C ALA A 229 -11.13 -5.45 13.78
N TRP A 230 -10.54 -4.34 13.32
CA TRP A 230 -9.95 -3.34 14.21
C TRP A 230 -10.99 -2.62 15.06
N LYS A 231 -12.13 -2.22 14.49
CA LYS A 231 -13.21 -1.55 15.24
C LYS A 231 -13.72 -2.45 16.37
N ASP A 232 -13.91 -3.74 16.10
CA ASP A 232 -14.39 -4.70 17.08
C ASP A 232 -13.33 -4.98 18.17
N PHE A 233 -12.07 -5.15 17.77
CA PHE A 233 -10.95 -5.24 18.72
C PHE A 233 -10.84 -4.00 19.60
N SER A 234 -10.81 -2.80 19.00
CA SER A 234 -10.64 -1.53 19.71
C SER A 234 -11.78 -1.27 20.69
N ARG A 235 -13.02 -1.64 20.35
CA ARG A 235 -14.18 -1.53 21.26
C ARG A 235 -13.97 -2.40 22.50
N LYS A 236 -13.60 -3.67 22.33
CA LYS A 236 -13.33 -4.61 23.45
C LYS A 236 -12.14 -4.15 24.30
N TRP A 237 -11.08 -3.70 23.65
CA TRP A 237 -9.86 -3.26 24.35
C TRP A 237 -10.10 -2.05 25.24
N ARG A 238 -10.84 -1.06 24.73
CA ARG A 238 -11.21 0.14 25.50
C ARG A 238 -12.14 -0.19 26.68
N SER A 239 -13.05 -1.17 26.53
CA SER A 239 -13.93 -1.56 27.63
C SER A 239 -13.23 -2.28 28.78
N GLU A 240 -12.14 -2.99 28.51
CA GLU A 240 -11.47 -3.79 29.54
C GLU A 240 -10.39 -3.03 30.31
N THR A 241 -9.62 -2.19 29.62
CA THR A 241 -8.36 -1.69 30.19
C THR A 241 -8.51 -0.40 30.98
N GLY A 242 -9.55 0.41 30.69
CA GLY A 242 -9.66 1.78 31.23
C GLY A 242 -8.41 2.65 30.99
N THR A 243 -7.44 2.17 30.21
CA THR A 243 -6.09 2.70 30.09
C THR A 243 -6.04 3.63 28.88
N VAL A 244 -5.33 4.74 29.01
CA VAL A 244 -5.07 5.64 27.89
C VAL A 244 -4.07 4.96 26.94
N TRP A 245 -4.48 4.74 25.69
CA TRP A 245 -3.63 4.18 24.64
C TRP A 245 -3.13 5.29 23.69
N PRO A 246 -1.84 5.31 23.31
CA PRO A 246 -0.75 4.45 23.80
C PRO A 246 -0.32 4.84 25.24
N PRO A 247 0.19 3.89 26.05
CA PRO A 247 0.75 4.20 27.36
C PRO A 247 2.08 4.95 27.22
N VAL A 248 2.39 5.80 28.20
CA VAL A 248 3.65 6.54 28.27
C VAL A 248 4.73 5.67 28.92
N VAL A 249 5.16 4.64 28.19
CA VAL A 249 6.19 3.68 28.61
C VAL A 249 7.17 3.42 27.46
N ALA A 250 8.26 2.69 27.72
CA ALA A 250 9.24 2.35 26.69
C ALA A 250 8.59 1.58 25.53
N PHE A 251 9.12 1.73 24.32
CA PHE A 251 8.54 1.10 23.12
C PHE A 251 8.35 -0.42 23.25
N ALA A 252 9.32 -1.10 23.88
CA ALA A 252 9.26 -2.54 24.14
C ALA A 252 8.01 -2.94 24.95
N GLU A 253 7.69 -2.17 25.99
CA GLU A 253 6.53 -2.42 26.85
C GLU A 253 5.22 -2.12 26.11
N GLN A 254 5.17 -1.02 25.33
CA GLN A 254 4.02 -0.72 24.49
C GLN A 254 3.75 -1.85 23.48
N HIS A 255 4.80 -2.37 22.86
CA HIS A 255 4.73 -3.45 21.89
C HIS A 255 4.21 -4.74 22.54
N GLN A 256 4.78 -5.14 23.67
CA GLN A 256 4.35 -6.33 24.41
C GLN A 256 2.87 -6.22 24.80
N PHE A 257 2.45 -5.08 25.36
CA PHE A 257 1.06 -4.87 25.74
C PHE A 257 0.10 -4.98 24.55
N LEU A 258 0.45 -4.40 23.39
CA LEU A 258 -0.35 -4.49 22.18
C LEU A 258 -0.42 -5.93 21.65
N VAL A 259 0.70 -6.66 21.62
CA VAL A 259 0.73 -8.06 21.18
C VAL A 259 -0.16 -8.92 22.08
N GLU A 260 0.00 -8.82 23.39
CA GLU A 260 -0.82 -9.56 24.36
C GLU A 260 -2.31 -9.22 24.23
N ALA A 261 -2.64 -7.94 24.10
CA ALA A 261 -4.02 -7.49 23.87
C ALA A 261 -4.60 -8.09 22.58
N CYS A 262 -3.88 -8.01 21.46
CA CYS A 262 -4.32 -8.56 20.18
C CYS A 262 -4.56 -10.07 20.25
N LEU A 263 -3.70 -10.84 20.92
CA LEU A 263 -3.87 -12.28 21.09
C LEU A 263 -5.05 -12.62 21.99
N ARG A 264 -5.15 -11.96 23.15
CA ARG A 264 -6.18 -12.19 24.15
C ARG A 264 -7.57 -11.82 23.65
N LEU A 265 -7.69 -10.68 22.96
CA LEU A 265 -8.93 -10.18 22.36
C LEU A 265 -9.22 -10.73 20.97
N ARG A 266 -8.34 -11.62 20.47
CA ARG A 266 -8.48 -12.33 19.20
C ARG A 266 -8.64 -11.40 18.00
N LEU A 267 -7.77 -10.40 17.88
CA LEU A 267 -7.62 -9.68 16.62
C LEU A 267 -7.20 -10.70 15.55
N PRO A 268 -7.96 -10.89 14.46
CA PRO A 268 -7.63 -11.89 13.45
C PRO A 268 -6.30 -11.57 12.78
N PHE A 269 -5.43 -12.57 12.68
CA PHE A 269 -4.18 -12.50 11.92
C PHE A 269 -4.44 -12.17 10.46
N ASP A 270 -5.42 -12.85 9.85
CA ASP A 270 -5.82 -12.66 8.45
C ASP A 270 -7.32 -12.36 8.34
N PRO A 271 -7.74 -11.08 8.37
CA PRO A 271 -9.13 -10.69 8.14
C PRO A 271 -9.67 -11.09 6.77
N LEU A 272 -8.81 -11.44 5.82
CA LEU A 272 -9.20 -11.86 4.47
C LEU A 272 -9.46 -13.37 4.38
N ALA A 273 -9.12 -14.16 5.39
CA ALA A 273 -9.32 -15.61 5.37
C ALA A 273 -10.80 -16.02 5.32
N GLU A 274 -11.70 -15.21 5.89
CA GLU A 274 -13.13 -15.50 5.97
C GLU A 274 -13.86 -15.44 4.63
N THR A 275 -13.34 -14.65 3.68
CA THR A 275 -13.95 -14.48 2.36
C THR A 275 -12.99 -14.98 1.28
N PRO A 276 -13.30 -16.08 0.56
CA PRO A 276 -12.45 -16.55 -0.52
C PRO A 276 -12.22 -15.48 -1.59
N ARG A 277 -11.05 -15.49 -2.24
CA ARG A 277 -10.69 -14.51 -3.29
C ARG A 277 -11.75 -14.41 -4.40
N LEU A 278 -12.28 -15.53 -4.87
CA LEU A 278 -13.35 -15.57 -5.87
C LEU A 278 -14.63 -14.87 -5.40
N ARG A 279 -15.00 -15.04 -4.12
CA ARG A 279 -16.18 -14.37 -3.56
C ARG A 279 -15.96 -12.86 -3.48
N ARG A 280 -14.75 -12.40 -3.10
CA ARG A 280 -14.40 -10.97 -3.13
C ARG A 280 -14.48 -10.39 -4.55
N LEU A 281 -13.97 -11.11 -5.55
CA LEU A 281 -14.07 -10.70 -6.94
C LEU A 281 -15.54 -10.54 -7.37
N ALA A 282 -16.39 -11.52 -7.06
CA ALA A 282 -17.82 -11.44 -7.39
C ALA A 282 -18.51 -10.23 -6.74
N ILE A 283 -18.18 -9.92 -5.48
CA ILE A 283 -18.68 -8.72 -4.78
C ILE A 283 -18.15 -7.46 -5.48
N ALA A 284 -16.86 -7.38 -5.80
CA ALA A 284 -16.27 -6.23 -6.46
C ALA A 284 -16.85 -5.98 -7.87
N GLN A 285 -17.13 -7.04 -8.62
CA GLN A 285 -17.79 -6.95 -9.93
C GLN A 285 -19.24 -6.46 -9.79
N ALA A 286 -19.99 -6.96 -8.82
CA ALA A 286 -21.36 -6.49 -8.56
C ALA A 286 -21.38 -5.01 -8.15
N ASP A 287 -20.55 -4.60 -7.19
CA ASP A 287 -20.40 -3.21 -6.75
C ASP A 287 -20.01 -2.28 -7.92
N ALA A 288 -19.09 -2.73 -8.79
CA ALA A 288 -18.67 -1.94 -9.96
C ALA A 288 -19.77 -1.86 -11.02
N ALA A 289 -20.49 -2.96 -11.28
CA ALA A 289 -21.64 -2.99 -12.19
C ALA A 289 -22.70 -1.98 -11.76
N GLU A 290 -23.04 -1.96 -10.48
CA GLU A 290 -24.01 -1.02 -9.92
C GLU A 290 -23.52 0.43 -10.01
N ALA A 291 -22.29 0.70 -9.56
CA ALA A 291 -21.77 2.06 -9.45
C ALA A 291 -21.66 2.80 -10.80
N VAL A 292 -21.37 2.09 -11.90
CA VAL A 292 -21.21 2.71 -13.22
C VAL A 292 -22.13 2.12 -14.29
N ALA A 293 -23.17 1.38 -13.89
CA ALA A 293 -24.08 0.65 -14.79
C ALA A 293 -23.34 -0.22 -15.82
N ALA A 294 -22.29 -0.94 -15.39
CA ALA A 294 -21.50 -1.78 -16.30
C ALA A 294 -22.26 -3.04 -16.71
N THR A 295 -22.14 -3.43 -17.97
CA THR A 295 -22.68 -4.72 -18.43
C THR A 295 -21.73 -5.87 -18.04
N ALA A 296 -22.24 -7.11 -18.02
CA ALA A 296 -21.41 -8.29 -17.79
C ALA A 296 -20.26 -8.40 -18.81
N GLN A 297 -20.53 -8.05 -20.07
CA GLN A 297 -19.51 -8.03 -21.12
C GLN A 297 -18.43 -6.98 -20.86
N GLU A 298 -18.81 -5.76 -20.42
CA GLU A 298 -17.83 -4.73 -20.08
C GLU A 298 -16.94 -5.16 -18.91
N LEU A 299 -17.50 -5.84 -17.89
CA LEU A 299 -16.73 -6.39 -16.78
C LEU A 299 -15.78 -7.50 -17.22
N GLU A 300 -16.22 -8.42 -18.08
CA GLU A 300 -15.36 -9.49 -18.63
C GLU A 300 -14.14 -8.91 -19.37
N GLN A 301 -14.34 -7.83 -20.13
CA GLN A 301 -13.29 -7.17 -20.90
C GLN A 301 -12.22 -6.47 -20.06
N VAL A 302 -12.51 -6.15 -18.80
CA VAL A 302 -11.59 -5.39 -17.93
C VAL A 302 -11.13 -6.14 -16.70
N THR A 303 -11.78 -7.24 -16.32
CA THR A 303 -11.48 -7.97 -15.08
C THR A 303 -10.11 -8.64 -15.14
N PRO A 304 -9.12 -8.19 -14.35
CA PRO A 304 -7.81 -8.82 -14.33
C PRO A 304 -7.87 -10.23 -13.71
N PRO A 305 -6.83 -11.06 -13.92
CA PRO A 305 -6.66 -12.32 -13.21
C PRO A 305 -6.75 -12.15 -11.69
N LEU A 306 -7.22 -13.21 -11.01
CA LEU A 306 -7.49 -13.16 -9.57
C LEU A 306 -6.23 -12.89 -8.72
N ASP A 307 -5.08 -13.42 -9.16
CA ASP A 307 -3.76 -13.21 -8.57
C ASP A 307 -3.23 -11.78 -8.77
N VAL A 308 -3.71 -11.06 -9.79
CA VAL A 308 -3.39 -9.64 -9.99
C VAL A 308 -4.25 -8.76 -9.09
N LEU A 309 -5.55 -9.06 -8.98
CA LEU A 309 -6.48 -8.26 -8.17
C LEU A 309 -6.31 -8.52 -6.66
N TYR A 310 -6.03 -9.78 -6.28
CA TYR A 310 -5.85 -10.24 -4.90
C TYR A 310 -4.59 -11.13 -4.75
N PRO A 311 -3.39 -10.54 -4.79
CA PRO A 311 -2.13 -11.27 -4.65
C PRO A 311 -1.89 -11.87 -3.26
#